data_AF-A0A662UGV9-F1
#
_entry.id   AF-A0A662UGV9-F1
#
_cell.length_a   1.000
_cell.length_b   1.000
_cell.length_c   1.000
_cell.angle_alpha   90.00
_cell.angle_beta   90.00
_cell.angle_gamma   90.00
#
_symmetry.space_group_name_H-M   'P 1'
#
loop_
_entity.id
_entity.type
_entity.pdbx_description
1 polymer ?
#
loop_
_entity_poly.entity_id
_entity_poly.type
_entity_poly.pdbx_seq_one_letter_code
_entity_poly.pdbx_strand_id
1 'polypeptide(L)'
;MDRQTYMGIYDRGFYSPDTGAGRFRKYLKLCNLDRKRAALERRKDIAIGVITRVCAMLGLPADVREIAVKTFRFVVGASRERDIRRFYWYAFGSVLYVVRRYGFPVSIDEIRGAFEDLGIRIPRWRVLWVIDEFGRLGRRIGSRRPSDYLNRILHEVFRSPRAVGRLGDRAVLYRQRVLLVALDLLKMALERGRGFEPRTVCACAIYGADKIVACRLGVKPVVTWPLVSRASGVHESTLRACYNELFKKRVKEETLKNVKDSFCNKI
;
A
#
# COMPACT_ATOMS: atom_id res chain seq x y z
N MET A 1 -23.97 52.38 58.50
CA MET A 1 -24.46 52.54 57.12
C MET A 1 -23.44 51.91 56.19
N ASP A 2 -23.56 50.61 55.96
CA ASP A 2 -22.67 49.90 55.05
C ASP A 2 -23.07 50.17 53.60
N ARG A 3 -22.17 50.76 52.83
CA ARG A 3 -22.30 50.93 51.38
C ARG A 3 -22.14 49.56 50.74
N GLN A 4 -23.25 48.85 50.56
CA GLN A 4 -23.31 47.71 49.67
C GLN A 4 -23.07 48.19 48.23
N THR A 5 -21.87 47.95 47.73
CA THR A 5 -21.52 48.07 46.31
C THR A 5 -22.49 47.27 45.44
N TYR A 6 -22.94 47.87 44.34
CA TYR A 6 -23.89 47.37 43.31
C TYR A 6 -23.58 45.99 42.68
N MET A 7 -22.57 45.26 43.16
CA MET A 7 -22.17 43.94 42.68
C MET A 7 -22.84 42.77 43.44
N GLY A 8 -23.62 43.04 44.50
CA GLY A 8 -24.36 42.03 45.26
C GLY A 8 -25.60 41.46 44.57
N ILE A 9 -26.00 42.00 43.41
CA ILE A 9 -27.21 41.56 42.67
C ILE A 9 -26.95 40.33 41.78
N TYR A 10 -25.69 39.95 41.56
CA TYR A 10 -25.34 38.65 40.96
C TYR A 10 -25.31 37.53 42.00
N ASP A 11 -26.31 37.55 42.88
CA ASP A 11 -26.55 36.53 43.87
C ASP A 11 -26.77 35.20 43.16
N ARG A 12 -26.11 34.16 43.65
CA ARG A 12 -26.00 32.84 43.02
C ARG A 12 -27.37 32.13 42.81
N GLY A 13 -28.46 32.72 43.29
CA GLY A 13 -29.85 32.27 43.11
C GLY A 13 -30.51 32.62 41.77
N PHE A 14 -29.97 33.54 40.97
CA PHE A 14 -30.59 33.89 39.65
C PHE A 14 -30.29 32.88 38.53
N TYR A 15 -29.33 31.98 38.75
CA TYR A 15 -28.94 30.93 37.81
C TYR A 15 -29.39 29.55 38.31
N SER A 16 -30.71 29.38 38.46
CA SER A 16 -31.31 28.05 38.58
C SER A 16 -31.39 27.39 37.18
N PRO A 17 -31.28 26.06 37.05
CA PRO A 17 -31.50 25.34 35.79
C PRO A 17 -32.84 25.65 35.12
N ASP A 18 -33.83 26.08 35.92
CA ASP A 18 -35.21 26.30 35.50
C ASP A 18 -35.57 27.75 35.19
N THR A 19 -34.71 28.72 35.49
CA THR A 19 -34.93 30.13 35.12
C THR A 19 -34.82 30.32 33.59
N GLY A 20 -35.58 31.26 33.02
CA GLY A 20 -35.59 31.54 31.57
C GLY A 20 -34.19 31.82 30.98
N ALA A 21 -33.32 32.50 31.73
CA ALA A 21 -31.92 32.73 31.37
C ALA A 21 -31.07 31.44 31.37
N GLY A 22 -31.33 30.50 32.28
CA GLY A 22 -30.70 29.18 32.34
C GLY A 22 -31.10 28.31 31.14
N ARG A 23 -32.39 28.30 30.79
CA ARG A 23 -32.93 27.63 29.59
C ARG A 23 -32.34 28.21 28.30
N PHE A 24 -32.26 29.54 28.19
CA PHE A 24 -31.65 30.22 27.03
C PHE A 24 -30.16 29.89 26.89
N ARG A 25 -29.40 29.88 28.00
CA ARG A 25 -27.97 29.48 28.00
C ARG A 25 -27.80 28.00 27.65
N LYS A 26 -28.68 27.12 28.11
CA LYS A 26 -28.72 25.69 27.73
C LYS A 26 -29.00 25.51 26.24
N TYR A 27 -29.95 26.27 25.69
CA TYR A 27 -30.26 26.29 24.26
C TYR A 27 -29.08 26.77 23.41
N LEU A 28 -28.41 27.85 23.80
CA LEU A 28 -27.20 28.32 23.11
C LEU A 28 -26.05 27.30 23.17
N LYS A 29 -25.89 26.59 24.30
CA LYS A 29 -24.92 25.48 24.41
C LYS A 29 -25.26 24.34 23.45
N LEU A 30 -26.54 23.94 23.35
CA LEU A 30 -26.99 22.91 22.40
C LEU A 30 -26.74 23.34 20.95
N CYS A 31 -27.12 24.55 20.56
CA CYS A 31 -26.86 25.08 19.22
C CYS A 31 -25.36 25.07 18.87
N ASN A 32 -24.50 25.41 19.83
CA ASN A 32 -23.05 25.36 19.65
C ASN A 32 -22.51 23.93 19.53
N LEU A 33 -23.10 22.96 20.23
CA LEU A 33 -22.78 21.55 20.08
C LEU A 33 -23.19 21.01 18.71
N ASP A 34 -24.39 21.38 18.23
CA ASP A 34 -24.89 21.00 16.91
C ASP A 34 -24.03 21.59 15.78
N ARG A 35 -23.63 22.87 15.90
CA ARG A 35 -22.68 23.51 14.97
C ARG A 35 -21.34 22.79 14.94
N LYS A 36 -20.81 22.38 16.09
CA LYS A 36 -19.54 21.63 16.19
C LYS A 36 -19.66 20.24 15.58
N ARG A 37 -20.80 19.56 15.79
CA ARG A 37 -21.10 18.25 15.19
C ARG A 37 -21.18 18.35 13.68
N ALA A 38 -21.92 19.33 13.17
CA ALA A 38 -22.02 19.62 11.74
C ALA A 38 -20.65 19.94 11.11
N ALA A 39 -19.78 20.69 11.81
CA ALA A 39 -18.42 20.95 11.32
C ALA A 39 -17.57 19.69 11.23
N LEU A 40 -17.70 18.76 12.19
CA LEU A 40 -16.97 17.50 12.19
C LEU A 40 -17.49 16.55 11.10
N GLU A 41 -18.80 16.50 10.89
CA GLU A 41 -19.43 15.76 9.78
C GLU A 41 -18.96 16.28 8.43
N ARG A 42 -18.97 17.61 8.21
CA ARG A 42 -18.40 18.22 6.99
C ARG A 42 -16.94 17.82 6.75
N ARG A 43 -16.10 17.78 7.79
CA ARG A 43 -14.70 17.34 7.67
C ARG A 43 -14.58 15.87 7.28
N LYS A 44 -15.46 15.01 7.81
CA LYS A 44 -15.53 13.59 7.41
C LYS A 44 -15.93 13.46 5.95
N ASP A 45 -16.92 14.23 5.50
CA ASP A 45 -17.40 14.20 4.11
C ASP A 45 -16.34 14.67 3.13
N ILE A 46 -15.56 15.70 3.49
CA ILE A 46 -14.40 16.13 2.70
C ILE A 46 -13.38 14.98 2.56
N ALA A 47 -13.05 14.30 3.67
CA ALA A 47 -12.11 13.17 3.64
C ALA A 47 -12.65 11.99 2.80
N ILE A 48 -13.96 11.70 2.87
CA ILE A 48 -14.62 10.71 2.01
C ILE A 48 -14.52 11.12 0.53
N GLY A 49 -14.72 12.40 0.23
CA GLY A 49 -14.53 12.98 -1.10
C GLY A 49 -13.10 12.86 -1.62
N VAL A 50 -12.09 12.84 -0.73
CA VAL A 50 -10.69 12.58 -1.09
C VAL A 50 -10.47 11.10 -1.36
N ILE A 51 -10.95 10.21 -0.49
CA ILE A 51 -10.82 8.75 -0.68
C ILE A 51 -11.40 8.33 -2.03
N THR A 52 -12.60 8.82 -2.35
CA THR A 52 -13.29 8.49 -3.60
C THR A 52 -12.51 8.95 -4.84
N ARG A 53 -11.94 10.17 -4.80
CA ARG A 53 -11.07 10.70 -5.85
C ARG A 53 -9.76 9.91 -5.99
N VAL A 54 -9.07 9.63 -4.89
CA VAL A 54 -7.83 8.83 -4.91
C VAL A 54 -8.10 7.42 -5.47
N CYS A 55 -9.17 6.76 -5.03
CA CYS A 55 -9.54 5.45 -5.57
C CYS A 55 -9.84 5.51 -7.08
N ALA A 56 -10.45 6.59 -7.57
CA ALA A 56 -10.69 6.78 -9.00
C ALA A 56 -9.38 6.99 -9.78
N MET A 57 -8.45 7.82 -9.27
CA MET A 57 -7.14 8.04 -9.88
C MET A 57 -6.30 6.76 -9.97
N LEU A 58 -6.42 5.89 -8.95
CA LEU A 58 -5.75 4.60 -8.91
C LEU A 58 -6.46 3.53 -9.78
N GLY A 59 -7.59 3.84 -10.42
CA GLY A 59 -8.34 2.90 -11.25
C GLY A 59 -9.01 1.77 -10.45
N LEU A 60 -9.31 1.99 -9.16
CA LEU A 60 -9.96 0.99 -8.32
C LEU A 60 -11.47 0.91 -8.60
N PRO A 61 -12.06 -0.30 -8.62
CA PRO A 61 -13.50 -0.49 -8.88
C PRO A 61 -14.37 0.12 -7.77
N ALA A 62 -15.64 0.35 -8.09
CA ALA A 62 -16.59 1.01 -7.19
C ALA A 62 -16.76 0.27 -5.85
N ASP A 63 -16.88 -1.05 -5.88
CA ASP A 63 -17.05 -1.88 -4.66
C ASP A 63 -15.91 -1.65 -3.66
N VAL A 64 -14.68 -1.62 -4.17
CA VAL A 64 -13.45 -1.42 -3.38
C VAL A 64 -13.41 -0.02 -2.78
N ARG A 65 -13.91 0.98 -3.51
CA ARG A 65 -14.06 2.35 -3.03
C ARG A 65 -15.05 2.46 -1.88
N GLU A 66 -16.20 1.79 -1.97
CA GLU A 66 -17.19 1.76 -0.90
C GLU A 66 -16.64 1.10 0.37
N ILE A 67 -15.89 0.00 0.21
CA ILE A 67 -15.23 -0.69 1.33
C ILE A 67 -14.17 0.21 1.98
N ALA A 68 -13.45 1.03 1.20
CA ALA A 68 -12.49 2.00 1.73
C ALA A 68 -13.20 3.08 2.56
N VAL A 69 -14.33 3.60 2.08
CA VAL A 69 -15.15 4.57 2.83
C VAL A 69 -15.72 3.95 4.11
N LYS A 70 -16.22 2.71 4.06
CA LYS A 70 -16.71 1.98 5.24
C LYS A 70 -15.61 1.77 6.27
N THR A 71 -14.40 1.43 5.81
CA THR A 71 -13.22 1.27 6.67
C THR A 71 -12.81 2.59 7.32
N PHE A 72 -12.82 3.68 6.57
CA PHE A 72 -12.54 5.01 7.09
C PHE A 72 -13.53 5.43 8.18
N ARG A 73 -14.83 5.26 7.94
CA ARG A 73 -15.88 5.58 8.93
C ARG A 73 -15.69 4.78 10.21
N PHE A 74 -15.33 3.50 10.10
CA PHE A 74 -15.03 2.65 11.26
C PHE A 74 -13.82 3.18 12.05
N VAL A 75 -12.71 3.49 11.38
CA VAL A 75 -11.46 3.95 12.04
C VAL A 75 -11.65 5.31 12.71
N VAL A 76 -12.34 6.25 12.05
CA VAL A 76 -12.64 7.56 12.64
C VAL A 76 -13.61 7.42 13.81
N GLY A 77 -14.57 6.50 13.75
CA GLY A 77 -15.47 6.19 14.86
C GLY A 77 -14.73 5.63 16.08
N ALA A 78 -13.76 4.74 15.85
CA ALA A 78 -12.99 4.09 16.91
C ALA A 78 -11.93 5.02 17.55
N SER A 79 -11.26 5.84 16.76
CA SER A 79 -10.18 6.73 17.24
C SER A 79 -10.66 7.96 18.01
N ARG A 80 -11.94 8.36 17.88
CA ARG A 80 -12.54 9.56 18.52
C ARG A 80 -11.79 10.87 18.22
N GLU A 81 -10.96 10.89 17.18
CA GLU A 81 -10.15 12.04 16.81
C GLU A 81 -10.97 13.18 16.18
N ARG A 82 -10.52 14.42 16.41
CA ARG A 82 -11.20 15.63 15.91
C ARG A 82 -10.38 16.44 14.90
N ASP A 83 -9.12 16.03 14.69
CA ASP A 83 -8.17 16.73 13.84
C ASP A 83 -8.36 16.37 12.36
N ILE A 84 -8.48 17.41 11.52
CA ILE A 84 -8.62 17.24 10.07
C ILE A 84 -7.39 16.57 9.44
N ARG A 85 -6.19 16.86 9.96
CA ARG A 85 -4.94 16.27 9.47
C ARG A 85 -4.90 14.75 9.70
N ARG A 86 -5.39 14.30 10.86
CA ARG A 86 -5.49 12.86 11.19
C ARG A 86 -6.51 12.16 10.30
N PHE A 87 -7.60 12.83 9.93
CA PHE A 87 -8.56 12.27 8.97
C PHE A 87 -7.93 11.96 7.62
N TYR A 88 -7.03 12.80 7.11
CA TYR A 88 -6.30 12.48 5.88
C TYR A 88 -5.37 11.26 6.03
N TRP A 89 -4.76 11.07 7.20
CA TRP A 89 -3.94 9.88 7.46
C TRP A 89 -4.78 8.61 7.58
N TYR A 90 -5.95 8.69 8.21
CA TYR A 90 -6.91 7.59 8.24
C TYR A 90 -7.50 7.29 6.87
N ALA A 91 -7.72 8.32 6.04
CA ALA A 91 -8.12 8.14 4.65
C ALA A 91 -7.05 7.36 3.86
N PHE A 92 -5.79 7.78 3.96
CA PHE A 92 -4.65 7.08 3.37
C PHE A 92 -4.54 5.64 3.87
N GLY A 93 -4.63 5.42 5.17
CA GLY A 93 -4.59 4.08 5.78
C GLY A 93 -5.75 3.20 5.33
N SER A 94 -6.93 3.77 5.11
CA SER A 94 -8.12 3.02 4.66
C SER A 94 -7.94 2.55 3.22
N VAL A 95 -7.44 3.41 2.33
CA VAL A 95 -7.09 3.03 0.95
C VAL A 95 -6.01 1.96 0.96
N LEU A 96 -4.95 2.15 1.76
CA LEU A 96 -3.86 1.19 1.87
C LEU A 96 -4.35 -0.17 2.39
N TYR A 97 -5.18 -0.20 3.43
CA TYR A 97 -5.75 -1.43 3.99
C TYR A 97 -6.54 -2.20 2.93
N VAL A 98 -7.40 -1.52 2.18
CA VAL A 98 -8.23 -2.15 1.15
C VAL A 98 -7.38 -2.65 -0.02
N VAL A 99 -6.45 -1.84 -0.52
CA VAL A 99 -5.51 -2.25 -1.58
C VAL A 99 -4.75 -3.52 -1.18
N ARG A 100 -4.32 -3.62 0.08
CA ARG A 100 -3.60 -4.79 0.59
C ARG A 100 -4.49 -6.00 0.80
N ARG A 101 -5.71 -5.80 1.28
CA ARG A 101 -6.67 -6.88 1.52
C ARG A 101 -7.10 -7.57 0.23
N TYR A 102 -7.31 -6.81 -0.84
CA TYR A 102 -7.72 -7.33 -2.14
C TYR A 102 -6.56 -7.62 -3.10
N GLY A 103 -5.31 -7.38 -2.68
CA GLY A 103 -4.12 -7.73 -3.48
C GLY A 103 -3.89 -6.87 -4.72
N PHE A 104 -4.37 -5.61 -4.73
CA PHE A 104 -4.14 -4.71 -5.86
C PHE A 104 -2.65 -4.30 -5.95
N PRO A 105 -2.05 -4.24 -7.16
CA PRO A 105 -0.61 -4.00 -7.35
C PRO A 105 -0.19 -2.52 -7.24
N VAL A 106 -0.79 -1.76 -6.31
CA VAL A 106 -0.60 -0.30 -6.15
C VAL A 106 0.36 0.06 -5.00
N SER A 107 1.59 0.45 -5.29
CA SER A 107 2.63 0.81 -4.30
C SER A 107 2.21 1.90 -3.31
N ILE A 108 2.87 1.92 -2.14
CA ILE A 108 2.66 2.96 -1.13
C ILE A 108 2.99 4.35 -1.72
N ASP A 109 4.05 4.43 -2.52
CA ASP A 109 4.45 5.66 -3.20
C ASP A 109 3.40 6.12 -4.22
N GLU A 110 2.75 5.21 -4.95
CA GLU A 110 1.65 5.57 -5.86
C GLU A 110 0.42 6.10 -5.12
N ILE A 111 0.03 5.44 -4.02
CA ILE A 111 -1.06 5.95 -3.18
C ILE A 111 -0.69 7.34 -2.66
N ARG A 112 0.53 7.51 -2.13
CA ARG A 112 0.98 8.80 -1.62
C ARG A 112 1.01 9.86 -2.74
N GLY A 113 1.49 9.52 -3.92
CA GLY A 113 1.49 10.41 -5.09
C GLY A 113 0.09 10.89 -5.42
N ALA A 114 -0.91 9.99 -5.44
CA ALA A 114 -2.30 10.36 -5.68
C ALA A 114 -2.89 11.29 -4.59
N PHE A 115 -2.40 11.21 -3.34
CA PHE A 115 -2.75 12.19 -2.30
C PHE A 115 -2.01 13.52 -2.49
N GLU A 116 -0.76 13.49 -2.92
CA GLU A 116 0.06 14.69 -3.20
C GLU A 116 -0.51 15.47 -4.39
N ASP A 117 -1.03 14.80 -5.42
CA ASP A 117 -1.73 15.41 -6.57
C ASP A 117 -3.00 16.18 -6.14
N LEU A 118 -3.64 15.75 -5.04
CA LEU A 118 -4.77 16.46 -4.43
C LEU A 118 -4.33 17.54 -3.43
N GLY A 119 -3.03 17.83 -3.35
CA GLY A 119 -2.43 18.83 -2.44
C GLY A 119 -2.22 18.34 -1.01
N ILE A 120 -2.37 17.03 -0.74
CA ILE A 120 -2.26 16.46 0.61
C ILE A 120 -0.91 15.75 0.76
N ARG A 121 0.03 16.40 1.45
CA ARG A 121 1.36 15.83 1.68
C ARG A 121 1.39 14.90 2.88
N ILE A 122 1.72 13.62 2.66
CA ILE A 122 1.86 12.61 3.71
C ILE A 122 3.33 12.22 3.84
N PRO A 123 4.00 12.54 4.98
CA PRO A 123 5.41 12.22 5.13
C PRO A 123 5.62 10.70 5.30
N ARG A 124 6.74 10.18 4.77
CA ARG A 124 7.05 8.72 4.74
C ARG A 124 7.00 8.07 6.12
N TRP A 125 7.60 8.71 7.12
CA TRP A 125 7.63 8.19 8.50
C TRP A 125 6.23 7.97 9.09
N ARG A 126 5.24 8.72 8.62
CA ARG A 126 3.86 8.62 9.09
C ARG A 126 3.10 7.45 8.50
N VAL A 127 3.56 6.88 7.39
CA VAL A 127 3.01 5.64 6.85
C VAL A 127 3.12 4.51 7.88
N LEU A 128 4.26 4.41 8.55
CA LEU A 128 4.48 3.39 9.59
C LEU A 128 3.54 3.59 10.78
N TRP A 129 3.36 4.83 11.22
CA TRP A 129 2.40 5.17 12.27
C TRP A 129 0.97 4.77 11.90
N VAL A 130 0.54 5.04 10.66
CA VAL A 130 -0.80 4.64 10.18
C VAL A 130 -0.94 3.11 10.17
N ILE A 131 0.09 2.38 9.74
CA ILE A 131 0.07 0.90 9.73
C ILE A 131 -0.07 0.35 11.15
N ASP A 132 0.70 0.89 12.09
CA ASP A 132 0.66 0.50 13.51
C ASP A 132 -0.72 0.80 14.13
N GLU A 133 -1.25 1.99 13.89
CA GLU A 133 -2.55 2.43 14.42
C GLU A 133 -3.70 1.56 13.90
N PHE A 134 -3.71 1.24 12.61
CA PHE A 134 -4.67 0.28 12.04
C PHE A 134 -4.52 -1.11 12.65
N GLY A 135 -3.28 -1.52 12.95
CA GLY A 135 -2.98 -2.75 13.69
C GLY A 135 -3.61 -2.77 15.09
N ARG A 136 -3.50 -1.67 15.86
CA ARG A 136 -4.14 -1.52 17.17
C ARG A 136 -5.66 -1.61 17.11
N LEU A 137 -6.26 -1.07 16.04
CA LEU A 137 -7.70 -1.11 15.80
C LEU A 137 -8.21 -2.46 15.26
N GLY A 138 -7.39 -3.51 15.29
CA GLY A 138 -7.75 -4.86 14.83
C GLY A 138 -7.76 -5.03 13.30
N ARG A 139 -7.34 -4.01 12.53
CA ARG A 139 -7.25 -4.03 11.07
C ARG A 139 -5.80 -4.10 10.62
N ARG A 140 -5.15 -5.23 10.87
CA ARG A 140 -3.75 -5.43 10.46
C ARG A 140 -3.60 -5.27 8.95
N ILE A 141 -2.77 -4.31 8.54
CA ILE A 141 -2.37 -4.14 7.15
C ILE A 141 -1.27 -5.16 6.87
N GLY A 142 -1.59 -6.17 6.05
CA GLY A 142 -0.64 -7.22 5.70
C GLY A 142 0.56 -6.70 4.92
N SER A 143 1.71 -7.36 5.12
CA SER A 143 2.85 -7.18 4.21
C SER A 143 2.46 -7.66 2.81
N ARG A 144 3.10 -7.11 1.79
CA ARG A 144 2.80 -7.46 0.41
C ARG A 144 3.38 -8.81 0.06
N ARG A 145 2.65 -9.55 -0.77
CA ARG A 145 3.19 -10.80 -1.31
C ARG A 145 4.13 -10.46 -2.47
N PRO A 146 5.30 -11.11 -2.58
CA PRO A 146 6.20 -10.95 -3.72
C PRO A 146 5.51 -11.22 -5.07
N SER A 147 4.53 -12.13 -5.08
CA SER A 147 3.72 -12.49 -6.25
C SER A 147 3.02 -11.30 -6.90
N ASP A 148 2.58 -10.32 -6.11
CA ASP A 148 1.77 -9.20 -6.57
C ASP A 148 2.57 -8.27 -7.50
N TYR A 149 3.90 -8.25 -7.35
CA TYR A 149 4.80 -7.45 -8.17
C TYR A 149 5.24 -8.14 -9.47
N LEU A 150 5.01 -9.45 -9.58
CA LEU A 150 5.60 -10.26 -10.63
C LEU A 150 5.19 -9.81 -12.02
N ASN A 151 3.88 -9.70 -12.26
CA ASN A 151 3.36 -9.29 -13.57
C ASN A 151 3.82 -7.89 -13.97
N ARG A 152 3.92 -6.97 -13.01
CA ARG A 152 4.33 -5.59 -13.25
C ARG A 152 5.80 -5.51 -13.65
N ILE A 153 6.69 -6.05 -12.81
CA ILE A 153 8.14 -6.02 -13.09
C ILE A 153 8.43 -6.80 -14.37
N LEU A 154 7.79 -7.95 -14.57
CA LEU A 154 7.93 -8.75 -15.79
C LEU A 154 7.49 -7.95 -17.02
N HIS A 155 6.34 -7.27 -16.96
CA HIS A 155 5.90 -6.43 -18.06
C HIS A 155 6.89 -5.32 -18.39
N GLU A 156 7.42 -4.62 -17.37
CA GLU A 156 8.42 -3.56 -17.56
C GLU A 156 9.74 -4.11 -18.14
N VAL A 157 10.19 -5.27 -17.68
CA VAL A 157 11.38 -5.98 -18.18
C VAL A 157 11.23 -6.30 -19.67
N PHE A 158 10.12 -6.94 -20.06
CA PHE A 158 9.88 -7.40 -21.42
C PHE A 158 9.42 -6.30 -22.39
N ARG A 159 8.93 -5.17 -21.87
CA ARG A 159 8.65 -3.96 -22.67
C ARG A 159 9.93 -3.25 -23.12
N SER A 160 11.06 -3.48 -22.45
CA SER A 160 12.31 -2.82 -22.81
C SER A 160 12.80 -3.21 -24.22
N PRO A 161 13.32 -2.26 -25.03
CA PRO A 161 13.74 -2.55 -26.41
C PRO A 161 14.86 -3.59 -26.48
N ARG A 162 15.69 -3.69 -25.43
CA ARG A 162 16.74 -4.72 -25.32
C ARG A 162 16.17 -6.13 -25.20
N ALA A 163 15.02 -6.30 -24.57
CA ALA A 163 14.36 -7.59 -24.46
C ALA A 163 13.64 -7.96 -25.77
N VAL A 164 12.93 -6.99 -26.36
CA VAL A 164 12.21 -7.16 -27.63
C VAL A 164 13.17 -7.56 -28.76
N GLY A 165 14.30 -6.85 -28.91
CA GLY A 165 15.27 -7.15 -29.98
C GLY A 165 15.95 -8.52 -29.87
N ARG A 166 15.97 -9.15 -28.69
CA ARG A 166 16.56 -10.49 -28.49
C ARG A 166 15.57 -11.63 -28.74
N LEU A 167 14.28 -11.38 -28.56
CA LEU A 167 13.24 -12.41 -28.55
C LEU A 167 12.37 -12.40 -29.81
N GLY A 168 12.27 -11.25 -30.49
CA GLY A 168 11.39 -11.09 -31.66
C GLY A 168 9.97 -11.60 -31.37
N ASP A 169 9.43 -12.39 -32.28
CA ASP A 169 8.07 -12.95 -32.20
C ASP A 169 7.88 -13.97 -31.05
N ARG A 170 8.97 -14.54 -30.54
CA ARG A 170 8.93 -15.53 -29.44
C ARG A 170 8.81 -14.88 -28.06
N ALA A 171 8.77 -13.55 -27.97
CA ALA A 171 8.76 -12.81 -26.71
C ALA A 171 7.57 -13.18 -25.81
N VAL A 172 6.39 -13.40 -26.39
CA VAL A 172 5.16 -13.72 -25.62
C VAL A 172 5.28 -15.08 -24.94
N LEU A 173 5.65 -16.12 -25.69
CA LEU A 173 5.84 -17.47 -25.16
C LEU A 173 6.98 -17.53 -24.14
N TYR A 174 8.09 -16.83 -24.41
CA TYR A 174 9.20 -16.76 -23.47
C TYR A 174 8.80 -16.09 -22.16
N ARG A 175 8.07 -14.97 -22.23
CA ARG A 175 7.54 -14.27 -21.05
C ARG A 175 6.65 -15.18 -20.20
N GLN A 176 5.76 -15.94 -20.84
CA GLN A 176 4.88 -16.88 -20.12
C GLN A 176 5.68 -17.98 -19.43
N ARG A 177 6.71 -18.55 -20.08
CA ARG A 177 7.59 -19.55 -19.45
C ARG A 177 8.35 -18.98 -18.25
N VAL A 178 8.88 -17.76 -18.39
CA VAL A 178 9.57 -17.08 -17.28
C VAL A 178 8.60 -16.81 -16.13
N LEU A 179 7.36 -16.40 -16.42
CA LEU A 179 6.34 -16.19 -15.40
C LEU A 179 6.08 -17.44 -14.56
N LEU A 180 5.89 -18.59 -15.21
CA LEU A 180 5.63 -19.87 -14.53
C LEU A 180 6.79 -20.27 -13.62
N VAL A 181 8.01 -20.27 -14.15
CA VAL A 181 9.21 -20.62 -13.38
C VAL A 181 9.46 -19.63 -12.24
N ALA A 182 9.19 -18.34 -12.46
CA ALA A 182 9.32 -17.33 -11.42
C ALA A 182 8.32 -17.54 -10.27
N LEU A 183 7.08 -17.94 -10.57
CA LEU A 183 6.09 -18.28 -9.54
C LEU A 183 6.56 -19.45 -8.67
N ASP A 184 7.16 -20.48 -9.28
CA ASP A 184 7.67 -21.63 -8.53
C ASP A 184 8.87 -21.26 -7.64
N LEU A 185 9.78 -20.43 -8.15
CA LEU A 185 10.88 -19.87 -7.34
C LEU A 185 10.35 -19.03 -6.18
N LEU A 186 9.27 -18.27 -6.38
CA LEU A 186 8.68 -17.44 -5.33
C LEU A 186 8.00 -18.26 -4.23
N LYS A 187 7.32 -19.36 -4.56
CA LYS A 187 6.75 -20.27 -3.54
C LYS A 187 7.84 -20.78 -2.60
N MET A 188 8.97 -21.23 -3.16
CA MET A 188 10.13 -21.67 -2.38
C MET A 188 10.77 -20.55 -1.56
N ALA A 189 10.83 -19.33 -2.10
CA ALA A 189 11.36 -18.19 -1.35
C ALA A 189 10.47 -17.79 -0.16
N LEU A 190 9.15 -17.95 -0.29
CA LEU A 190 8.18 -17.70 0.79
C LEU A 190 8.35 -18.71 1.94
N GLU A 191 8.59 -19.99 1.64
CA GLU A 191 8.86 -21.02 2.64
C GLU A 191 10.13 -20.74 3.45
N ARG A 192 11.12 -20.06 2.85
CA ARG A 192 12.38 -19.69 3.51
C ARG A 192 12.30 -18.45 4.40
N GLY A 193 11.17 -17.74 4.41
CA GLY A 193 10.80 -16.78 5.47
C GLY A 193 11.81 -15.68 5.81
N ARG A 194 12.46 -15.02 4.83
CA ARG A 194 13.50 -14.01 5.11
C ARG A 194 13.10 -12.56 4.81
N GLY A 195 13.62 -11.65 5.65
CA GLY A 195 13.31 -10.22 5.77
C GLY A 195 13.74 -9.31 4.61
N PHE A 196 13.84 -9.82 3.39
CA PHE A 196 14.02 -8.98 2.21
C PHE A 196 12.70 -8.32 1.80
N GLU A 197 12.79 -7.13 1.22
CA GLU A 197 11.63 -6.46 0.66
C GLU A 197 10.97 -7.35 -0.43
N PRO A 198 9.64 -7.56 -0.40
CA PRO A 198 8.95 -8.45 -1.34
C PRO A 198 9.21 -8.13 -2.82
N ARG A 199 9.41 -6.85 -3.14
CA ARG A 199 9.75 -6.37 -4.48
C ARG A 199 11.14 -6.86 -4.93
N THR A 200 12.13 -6.82 -4.05
CA THR A 200 13.49 -7.33 -4.28
C THR A 200 13.47 -8.84 -4.52
N VAL A 201 12.74 -9.60 -3.71
CA VAL A 201 12.60 -11.05 -3.86
C VAL A 201 11.98 -11.38 -5.23
N CYS A 202 10.94 -10.65 -5.62
CA CYS A 202 10.28 -10.79 -6.92
C CYS A 202 11.23 -10.54 -8.10
N ALA A 203 11.97 -9.43 -8.05
CA ALA A 203 12.96 -9.07 -9.07
C ALA A 203 14.05 -10.14 -9.23
N CYS A 204 14.56 -10.68 -8.12
CA CYS A 204 15.53 -11.77 -8.11
C CYS A 204 14.97 -13.09 -8.67
N ALA A 205 13.71 -13.40 -8.38
CA ALA A 205 13.04 -14.57 -8.91
C ALA A 205 12.88 -14.50 -10.45
N ILE A 206 12.52 -13.34 -11.00
CA ILE A 206 12.46 -13.12 -12.45
C ILE A 206 13.84 -13.34 -13.09
N TYR A 207 14.89 -12.78 -12.49
CA TYR A 207 16.26 -12.96 -12.98
C TYR A 207 16.68 -14.44 -12.99
N GLY A 208 16.40 -15.17 -11.90
CA GLY A 208 16.69 -16.61 -11.80
C GLY A 208 15.89 -17.44 -12.80
N ALA A 209 14.59 -17.14 -12.94
CA ALA A 209 13.70 -17.82 -13.88
C ALA A 209 14.15 -17.64 -15.34
N ASP A 210 14.60 -16.44 -15.72
CA ASP A 210 15.19 -16.21 -17.04
C ASP A 210 16.40 -17.11 -17.31
N LYS A 211 17.30 -17.32 -16.33
CA LYS A 211 18.46 -18.21 -16.52
C LYS A 211 18.04 -19.66 -16.72
N ILE A 212 17.04 -20.13 -15.97
CA ILE A 212 16.53 -21.50 -16.07
C ILE A 212 15.86 -21.70 -17.43
N VAL A 213 14.97 -20.78 -17.83
CA VAL A 213 14.25 -20.86 -19.10
C VAL A 213 15.21 -20.74 -20.30
N ALA A 214 16.18 -19.83 -20.24
CA ALA A 214 17.20 -19.69 -21.27
C ALA A 214 18.01 -20.98 -21.44
N CYS A 215 18.41 -21.61 -20.33
CA CYS A 215 19.10 -22.89 -20.33
C CYS A 215 18.25 -24.01 -20.94
N ARG A 216 16.97 -24.13 -20.55
CA ARG A 216 16.05 -25.14 -21.11
C ARG A 216 15.80 -24.99 -22.61
N LEU A 217 15.86 -23.75 -23.11
CA LEU A 217 15.65 -23.43 -24.52
C LEU A 217 16.95 -23.39 -25.34
N GLY A 218 18.12 -23.55 -24.70
CA GLY A 218 19.42 -23.40 -25.38
C GLY A 218 19.68 -21.99 -25.92
N VAL A 219 19.04 -20.95 -25.35
CA VAL A 219 19.19 -19.56 -25.79
C VAL A 219 19.98 -18.74 -24.77
N LYS A 220 20.48 -17.57 -25.21
CA LYS A 220 21.12 -16.63 -24.29
C LYS A 220 20.08 -15.97 -23.37
N PRO A 221 20.37 -15.81 -22.08
CA PRO A 221 19.44 -15.18 -21.15
C PRO A 221 19.23 -13.70 -21.48
N VAL A 222 17.98 -13.26 -21.41
CA VAL A 222 17.56 -11.93 -21.85
C VAL A 222 17.68 -10.93 -20.71
N VAL A 223 17.38 -11.37 -19.50
CA VAL A 223 17.28 -10.53 -18.31
C VAL A 223 18.68 -10.31 -17.69
N THR A 224 19.04 -9.04 -17.51
CA THR A 224 20.31 -8.58 -16.94
C THR A 224 20.07 -7.72 -15.70
N TRP A 225 21.07 -7.61 -14.82
CA TRP A 225 20.96 -6.81 -13.58
C TRP A 225 20.53 -5.35 -13.82
N PRO A 226 21.11 -4.61 -14.79
CA PRO A 226 20.70 -3.23 -15.03
C PRO A 226 19.23 -3.11 -15.46
N LEU A 227 18.74 -4.11 -16.20
CA LEU A 227 17.39 -4.14 -16.72
C LEU A 227 16.38 -4.42 -15.58
N VAL A 228 16.69 -5.37 -14.70
CA VAL A 228 15.87 -5.68 -13.52
C VAL A 228 15.91 -4.55 -12.50
N SER A 229 17.07 -3.95 -12.27
CA SER A 229 17.24 -2.79 -11.39
C SER A 229 16.35 -1.64 -11.83
N ARG A 230 16.36 -1.31 -13.12
CA ARG A 230 15.48 -0.28 -13.69
C ARG A 230 13.99 -0.61 -13.56
N ALA A 231 13.60 -1.85 -13.87
CA ALA A 231 12.19 -2.27 -13.83
C ALA A 231 11.63 -2.47 -12.41
N SER A 232 12.50 -2.68 -11.42
CA SER A 232 12.07 -2.81 -10.02
C SER A 232 12.26 -1.53 -9.21
N GLY A 233 13.14 -0.62 -9.66
CA GLY A 233 13.57 0.55 -8.88
C GLY A 233 14.44 0.18 -7.68
N VAL A 234 15.01 -1.02 -7.65
CA VAL A 234 15.87 -1.51 -6.56
C VAL A 234 17.33 -1.52 -7.04
N HIS A 235 18.23 -1.04 -6.18
CA HIS A 235 19.66 -0.98 -6.51
C HIS A 235 20.27 -2.37 -6.76
N GLU A 236 21.22 -2.45 -7.69
CA GLU A 236 21.83 -3.73 -8.11
C GLU A 236 22.52 -4.48 -6.98
N SER A 237 23.19 -3.77 -6.06
CA SER A 237 23.87 -4.40 -4.92
C SER A 237 22.91 -5.19 -4.04
N THR A 238 21.74 -4.63 -3.74
CA THR A 238 20.68 -5.26 -2.96
C THR A 238 20.11 -6.48 -3.66
N LEU A 239 19.90 -6.37 -4.98
CA LEU A 239 19.43 -7.50 -5.80
C LEU A 239 20.44 -8.65 -5.79
N ARG A 240 21.74 -8.36 -5.97
CA ARG A 240 22.79 -9.39 -5.97
C ARG A 240 22.91 -10.08 -4.60
N ALA A 241 22.83 -9.34 -3.50
CA ALA A 241 22.85 -9.90 -2.15
C ALA A 241 21.67 -10.87 -1.94
N CYS A 242 20.45 -10.43 -2.23
CA CYS A 242 19.24 -11.23 -2.12
C CYS A 242 19.29 -12.48 -3.01
N TYR A 243 19.75 -12.34 -4.26
CA TYR A 243 19.88 -13.47 -5.19
C TYR A 243 20.89 -14.52 -4.71
N ASN A 244 22.04 -14.07 -4.21
CA ASN A 244 23.08 -14.97 -3.70
C ASN A 244 22.58 -15.80 -2.52
N GLU A 245 21.76 -15.21 -1.66
CA GLU A 245 21.22 -15.85 -0.46
C GLU A 245 20.07 -16.81 -0.77
N LEU A 246 19.10 -16.39 -1.59
CA LEU A 246 17.84 -17.12 -1.76
C LEU A 246 17.84 -18.08 -2.96
N PHE A 247 18.39 -17.66 -4.10
CA PHE A 247 18.12 -18.31 -5.40
C PHE A 247 19.34 -19.00 -6.00
N LYS A 248 20.56 -18.53 -5.73
CA LYS A 248 21.79 -18.99 -6.40
C LYS A 248 22.00 -20.50 -6.37
N LYS A 249 21.81 -21.14 -5.21
CA LYS A 249 21.98 -22.60 -5.06
C LYS A 249 21.01 -23.35 -5.95
N ARG A 250 19.73 -22.97 -5.90
CA ARG A 250 18.67 -23.64 -6.64
C ARG A 250 18.76 -23.45 -8.15
N VAL A 251 19.01 -22.21 -8.60
CA VAL A 251 19.16 -21.92 -10.02
C VAL A 251 20.31 -22.75 -10.61
N LYS A 252 21.43 -22.89 -9.87
CA LYS A 252 22.53 -23.77 -10.28
C LYS A 252 22.09 -25.23 -10.40
N GLU A 253 21.43 -25.79 -9.39
CA GLU A 253 20.91 -27.16 -9.43
C GLU A 253 20.01 -27.42 -10.64
N GLU A 254 19.07 -26.52 -10.91
CA GLU A 254 18.14 -26.69 -12.04
C GLU A 254 18.82 -26.53 -13.39
N THR A 255 19.74 -25.57 -13.54
CA THR A 255 20.52 -25.45 -14.78
C THR A 255 21.40 -26.68 -15.02
N LEU A 256 22.02 -27.26 -13.99
CA LEU A 256 22.87 -28.45 -14.11
C LEU A 256 22.08 -29.71 -14.45
N LYS A 257 20.89 -29.90 -13.87
CA LYS A 257 20.00 -31.02 -14.21
C LYS A 257 19.63 -30.99 -15.69
N ASN A 258 19.17 -29.83 -16.19
CA ASN A 258 18.76 -29.70 -17.60
C ASN A 258 19.92 -29.95 -18.56
N VAL A 259 21.15 -29.56 -18.20
CA VAL A 259 22.34 -29.85 -19.02
C VAL A 259 22.55 -31.36 -19.10
N LYS A 260 22.52 -32.09 -17.97
CA LYS A 260 22.67 -33.55 -17.95
C LYS A 260 21.59 -34.25 -18.78
N ASP A 261 20.33 -33.85 -18.62
CA ASP A 261 19.20 -34.46 -19.35
C ASP A 261 19.30 -34.20 -20.87
N SER A 262 19.85 -33.05 -21.27
CA SER A 262 20.09 -32.71 -22.69
C SER A 262 21.24 -33.52 -23.31
N PHE A 263 22.20 -33.99 -22.49
CA PHE A 263 23.28 -34.88 -22.93
C PHE A 263 22.82 -36.35 -23.00
N CYS A 264 21.98 -36.81 -22.07
CA CYS A 264 21.46 -38.19 -22.09
C CYS A 264 20.45 -38.46 -23.23
N ASN A 265 19.69 -37.46 -23.69
CA ASN A 265 18.74 -37.61 -24.80
C ASN A 265 19.37 -37.49 -26.21
N LYS A 266 20.71 -37.39 -26.29
CA LYS A 266 21.46 -37.28 -27.56
C LYS A 266 22.36 -38.49 -27.85
N ILE A 267 22.22 -39.56 -27.07
CA ILE A 267 22.87 -40.86 -27.26
C ILE A 267 21.78 -41.85 -27.63
#